data_AF-W5ZMF2-F1
#
_entry.id   AF-W5ZMF2-F1
#
_cell.length_a   1.000
_cell.length_b   1.000
_cell.length_c   1.000
_cell.angle_alpha   90.00
_cell.angle_beta   90.00
_cell.angle_gamma   90.00
#
_symmetry.space_group_name_H-M   'P 1'
#
loop_
_entity.id
_entity.type
_entity.pdbx_description
1 polymer ?
#
loop_
_entity_poly.entity_id
_entity_poly.type
_entity_poly.pdbx_seq_one_letter_code
_entity_poly.pdbx_strand_id
1 'polypeptide(L)'
;TVILDQTNINFVVDAGKDNLFFVCPLTLYHIIDNTSPFFELAMDTLHQQEFELVVFLDGVAESTSASCQVRTSYIPHEIKWGYSFLPVISRTKEGKYCVDFSNFAKIVPVTTPHCAQCFHNEKAHNHQYTKTGIDNPGFEVIDIHDPIGFTKM
;
A
#
# COMPACT_ATOMS: atom_id res chain seq x y z
N THR A 1 -2.81 8.78 34.74
CA THR A 1 -2.33 9.39 33.48
C THR A 1 -2.05 8.27 32.53
N VAL A 2 -2.77 8.18 31.40
CA VAL A 2 -2.42 7.20 30.36
C VAL A 2 -1.17 7.74 29.65
N ILE A 3 -0.07 7.02 29.76
CA ILE A 3 1.18 7.37 29.06
C ILE A 3 1.09 6.67 27.71
N LEU A 4 0.97 7.45 26.64
CA LEU A 4 0.99 6.94 25.27
C LEU A 4 2.45 6.91 24.82
N ASP A 5 3.02 5.71 24.63
CA ASP A 5 4.35 5.57 24.05
C ASP A 5 4.28 5.76 22.54
N GLN A 6 5.22 6.54 21.98
CA GLN A 6 5.24 6.89 20.57
C GLN A 6 6.50 6.34 19.92
N THR A 7 6.31 5.41 18.99
CA THR A 7 7.39 4.85 18.18
C THR A 7 7.23 5.28 16.72
N ASN A 8 8.30 5.82 16.14
CA ASN A 8 8.29 6.25 14.74
C ASN A 8 8.37 5.05 13.79
N ILE A 9 7.65 5.16 12.67
CA ILE A 9 7.58 4.14 11.63
C ILE A 9 7.93 4.79 10.29
N ASN A 10 8.91 4.22 9.61
CA ASN A 10 9.34 4.71 8.30
C ASN A 10 8.49 4.08 7.19
N PHE A 11 7.97 4.93 6.30
CA PHE A 11 7.31 4.50 5.08
C PHE A 11 8.22 4.72 3.87
N VAL A 12 8.12 3.82 2.89
CA VAL A 12 8.80 3.88 1.61
C VAL A 12 7.77 3.88 0.48
N VAL A 13 8.16 4.40 -0.67
CA VAL A 13 7.37 4.39 -1.90
C VAL A 13 8.26 3.89 -3.02
N ASP A 14 7.72 3.08 -3.93
CA ASP A 14 8.49 2.55 -5.06
C ASP A 14 8.92 3.65 -6.04
N ALA A 15 8.28 4.83 -6.00
CA ALA A 15 8.42 5.93 -6.95
C ALA A 15 9.38 7.06 -6.52
N GLY A 16 10.49 6.72 -5.85
CA GLY A 16 11.51 7.69 -5.46
C GLY A 16 11.50 7.99 -3.96
N LYS A 17 12.71 8.17 -3.41
CA LYS A 17 12.98 7.95 -1.99
C LYS A 17 12.42 9.03 -1.06
N ASP A 18 12.34 10.30 -1.51
CA ASP A 18 12.10 11.44 -0.61
C ASP A 18 11.21 12.57 -1.19
N ASN A 19 10.84 12.52 -2.47
CA ASN A 19 10.02 13.55 -3.12
C ASN A 19 8.84 12.92 -3.88
N LEU A 20 7.71 12.78 -3.20
CA LEU A 20 6.50 12.22 -3.79
C LEU A 20 5.82 13.24 -4.68
N PHE A 21 5.66 12.90 -5.96
CA PHE A 21 4.87 13.69 -6.89
C PHE A 21 3.50 13.02 -7.06
N PHE A 22 2.48 13.55 -6.37
CA PHE A 22 1.12 12.98 -6.33
C PHE A 22 0.31 13.30 -7.60
N VAL A 23 0.80 12.87 -8.76
CA VAL A 23 0.03 12.93 -10.03
C VAL A 23 -0.98 11.79 -10.11
N CYS A 24 -0.69 10.68 -9.44
CA CYS A 24 -1.54 9.50 -9.36
C CYS A 24 -1.50 8.92 -7.94
N PRO A 25 -2.49 8.07 -7.56
CA PRO A 25 -2.46 7.37 -6.29
C PRO A 25 -1.15 6.58 -6.09
N LEU A 26 -0.52 6.76 -4.94
CA LEU A 26 0.70 6.04 -4.54
C LEU A 26 0.39 5.15 -3.35
N THR A 27 1.03 3.97 -3.32
CA THR A 27 0.98 3.08 -2.16
C THR A 27 2.23 3.31 -1.32
N LEU A 28 2.03 3.61 -0.04
CA LEU A 28 3.11 3.72 0.94
C LEU A 28 3.29 2.37 1.64
N TYR A 29 4.53 1.93 1.83
CA TYR A 29 4.84 0.65 2.46
C TYR A 29 5.70 0.85 3.69
N HIS A 30 5.44 0.08 4.74
CA HIS A 30 6.39 -0.09 5.83
C HIS A 30 7.00 -1.49 5.75
N ILE A 31 8.33 -1.57 5.83
CA ILE A 31 9.04 -2.84 5.82
C ILE A 31 9.02 -3.40 7.25
N ILE A 32 8.38 -4.55 7.44
CA ILE A 32 8.36 -5.26 8.72
C ILE A 32 9.58 -6.19 8.79
N ASP A 33 10.71 -5.63 9.22
CA ASP A 33 11.94 -6.37 9.57
C ASP A 33 12.09 -6.52 11.09
N ASN A 34 13.20 -7.09 11.54
CA ASN A 34 13.48 -7.33 12.96
C ASN A 34 13.63 -6.04 13.81
N THR A 35 13.66 -4.87 13.19
CA THR A 35 13.68 -3.57 13.88
C THR A 35 12.31 -2.90 13.91
N SER A 36 11.34 -3.41 13.16
CA SER A 36 9.99 -2.88 13.12
C SER A 36 9.25 -3.13 14.43
N PRO A 37 8.48 -2.16 14.95
CA PRO A 37 7.60 -2.38 16.10
C PRO A 37 6.50 -3.41 15.80
N PHE A 38 6.28 -3.75 14.52
CA PHE A 38 5.29 -4.72 14.08
C PHE A 38 5.85 -6.13 13.86
N PHE A 39 7.13 -6.37 14.16
CA PHE A 39 7.78 -7.66 13.87
C PHE A 39 7.12 -8.85 14.55
N GLU A 40 6.67 -8.67 15.80
CA GLU A 40 6.01 -9.71 16.61
C GLU A 40 4.50 -9.85 16.31
N LEU A 41 3.96 -9.07 15.36
CA LEU A 41 2.55 -9.19 14.98
C LEU A 41 2.28 -10.47 14.18
N ALA A 42 1.13 -11.06 14.45
CA ALA A 42 0.62 -12.23 13.74
C ALA A 42 -0.86 -12.05 13.35
N MET A 43 -1.28 -12.82 12.36
CA MET A 43 -2.63 -12.76 11.78
C MET A 43 -3.74 -12.94 12.83
N ASP A 44 -3.55 -13.85 13.78
CA ASP A 44 -4.52 -14.21 14.82
C ASP A 44 -4.53 -13.25 16.02
N THR A 45 -3.39 -12.59 16.30
CA THR A 45 -3.23 -11.67 17.43
C THR A 45 -3.43 -10.20 17.06
N LEU A 46 -3.44 -9.83 15.77
CA LEU A 46 -3.52 -8.45 15.30
C LEU A 46 -4.69 -7.68 15.95
N HIS A 47 -5.90 -8.21 15.90
CA HIS A 47 -7.09 -7.51 16.41
C HIS A 47 -7.13 -7.39 17.95
N GLN A 48 -6.27 -8.12 18.66
CA GLN A 48 -6.16 -8.07 20.12
C GLN A 48 -5.14 -7.02 20.59
N GLN A 49 -4.39 -6.42 19.66
CA GLN A 49 -3.40 -5.41 19.98
C GLN A 49 -4.04 -4.08 20.37
N GLU A 50 -3.35 -3.31 21.21
CA GLU A 50 -3.77 -1.97 21.62
C GLU A 50 -2.75 -0.94 21.09
N PHE A 51 -2.92 -0.54 19.84
CA PHE A 51 -2.17 0.56 19.24
C PHE A 51 -3.04 1.38 18.28
N GLU A 52 -2.55 2.54 17.87
CA GLU A 52 -3.12 3.33 16.79
C GLU A 52 -1.97 3.76 15.86
N LEU A 53 -2.07 3.39 14.58
CA LEU A 53 -1.10 3.80 13.57
C LEU A 53 -1.50 5.18 13.06
N VAL A 54 -0.85 6.22 13.57
CA VAL A 54 -1.07 7.60 13.10
C VAL A 54 -0.19 7.89 11.89
N VAL A 55 -0.80 8.35 10.80
CA VAL A 55 -0.14 8.66 9.54
C VAL A 55 -0.25 10.15 9.25
N PHE A 56 0.89 10.77 8.97
CA PHE A 56 1.01 12.18 8.61
C PHE A 56 1.56 12.27 7.18
N LEU A 57 0.94 13.11 6.37
CA LEU A 57 1.47 13.49 5.06
C LEU A 57 1.66 15.01 5.04
N ASP A 58 2.91 15.42 5.02
CA ASP A 58 3.30 16.81 4.81
C ASP A 58 3.51 17.05 3.31
N GLY A 59 2.92 18.13 2.80
CA GLY A 59 2.99 18.48 1.39
C GLY A 59 3.05 19.99 1.18
N VAL A 60 3.45 20.40 -0.02
CA VAL A 60 3.42 21.79 -0.45
C VAL A 60 2.57 21.88 -1.71
N ALA A 61 1.55 22.74 -1.68
CA ALA A 61 0.71 22.98 -2.84
C ALA A 61 1.47 23.81 -3.88
N GLU A 62 1.68 23.26 -5.08
CA GLU A 62 2.49 23.87 -6.14
C GLU A 62 2.01 25.28 -6.52
N SER A 63 0.70 25.48 -6.66
CA SER A 63 0.13 26.74 -7.13
C SER A 63 0.19 27.89 -6.12
N THR A 64 0.30 27.59 -4.83
CA THR A 64 0.24 28.59 -3.75
C THR A 64 1.50 28.63 -2.89
N SER A 65 2.41 27.66 -3.07
CA SER A 65 3.55 27.41 -2.19
C SER A 65 3.15 27.24 -0.71
N ALA A 66 1.89 26.90 -0.44
CA ALA A 66 1.39 26.72 0.92
C ALA A 66 1.71 25.31 1.40
N SER A 67 2.34 25.21 2.58
CA SER A 67 2.51 23.94 3.26
C SER A 67 1.17 23.47 3.84
N CYS A 68 0.86 22.19 3.67
CA CYS A 68 -0.27 21.54 4.29
C CYS A 68 0.17 20.23 4.96
N GLN A 69 -0.55 19.86 6.01
CA GLN A 69 -0.39 18.57 6.67
C GLN A 69 -1.74 17.88 6.72
N VAL A 70 -1.79 16.66 6.19
CA VAL A 70 -2.94 15.77 6.27
C VAL A 70 -2.63 14.69 7.28
N ARG A 71 -3.64 14.33 8.08
CA ARG A 71 -3.52 13.31 9.13
C ARG A 71 -4.64 12.30 9.03
N THR A 72 -4.31 11.05 9.25
CA THR A 72 -5.27 9.96 9.42
C THR A 72 -4.70 8.95 10.41
N SER A 73 -5.51 8.00 10.86
CA SER A 73 -5.03 6.93 11.72
C SER A 73 -5.78 5.63 11.45
N TYR A 74 -5.15 4.52 11.83
CA TYR A 74 -5.71 3.18 11.71
C TYR A 74 -5.59 2.43 13.03
N ILE A 75 -6.71 1.88 13.51
CA ILE A 75 -6.72 0.92 14.62
C ILE A 75 -6.55 -0.51 14.09
N PRO A 76 -6.18 -1.50 14.92
CA PRO A 76 -5.88 -2.85 14.44
C PRO A 76 -7.02 -3.52 13.67
N HIS A 77 -8.27 -3.20 14.00
CA HIS A 77 -9.47 -3.72 13.33
C HIS A 77 -9.66 -3.19 11.89
N GLU A 78 -9.01 -2.08 11.55
CA GLU A 78 -9.04 -1.47 10.21
C GLU A 78 -7.92 -2.01 9.32
N ILE A 79 -6.89 -2.63 9.91
CA ILE A 79 -5.77 -3.24 9.20
C ILE A 79 -6.18 -4.62 8.67
N LYS A 80 -6.03 -4.83 7.36
CA LYS A 80 -6.42 -6.08 6.69
C LYS A 80 -5.20 -6.97 6.42
N TRP A 81 -4.96 -7.95 7.29
CA TRP A 81 -3.91 -8.96 7.09
C TRP A 81 -4.25 -9.89 5.93
N GLY A 82 -3.30 -10.15 5.04
CA GLY A 82 -3.50 -11.07 3.90
C GLY A 82 -4.30 -10.46 2.76
N TYR A 83 -4.28 -9.14 2.61
CA TYR A 83 -4.93 -8.43 1.50
C TYR A 83 -3.94 -7.54 0.75
N SER A 84 -4.21 -7.32 -0.53
CA SER A 84 -3.51 -6.36 -1.38
C SER A 84 -4.52 -5.47 -2.10
N PHE A 85 -4.16 -4.22 -2.37
CA PHE A 85 -4.98 -3.30 -3.17
C PHE A 85 -5.01 -3.74 -4.63
N LEU A 86 -6.14 -3.56 -5.30
CA LEU A 86 -6.19 -3.71 -6.75
C LEU A 86 -5.39 -2.60 -7.43
N PRO A 87 -4.73 -2.88 -8.57
CA PRO A 87 -4.04 -1.85 -9.34
C PRO A 87 -5.00 -0.73 -9.76
N VAL A 88 -4.60 0.51 -9.45
CA VAL A 88 -5.34 1.74 -9.80
C VAL A 88 -4.82 2.36 -11.09
N ILE A 89 -3.58 2.06 -11.45
CA ILE A 89 -2.92 2.57 -12.66
C ILE A 89 -2.76 1.42 -13.63
N SER A 90 -3.15 1.65 -14.88
CA SER A 90 -3.00 0.71 -15.99
C SER A 90 -2.37 1.40 -17.20
N ARG A 91 -1.82 0.62 -18.14
CA ARG A 91 -1.32 1.13 -19.42
C ARG A 91 -2.12 0.55 -20.59
N THR A 92 -2.63 1.43 -21.47
CA THR A 92 -3.31 1.00 -22.69
C THR A 92 -2.32 0.46 -23.72
N LYS A 93 -2.82 -0.25 -24.74
CA LYS A 93 -1.99 -0.77 -25.85
C LYS A 93 -1.28 0.34 -26.62
N GLU A 94 -1.88 1.53 -26.68
CA GLU A 94 -1.33 2.73 -27.30
C GLU A 94 -0.28 3.42 -26.41
N GLY A 95 0.01 2.84 -25.24
CA GLY A 95 1.05 3.28 -24.32
C GLY A 95 0.65 4.39 -23.35
N LYS A 96 -0.64 4.76 -23.27
CA LYS A 96 -1.16 5.79 -22.37
C LYS A 96 -1.41 5.23 -20.98
N TYR A 97 -1.19 6.04 -19.94
CA TYR A 97 -1.56 5.69 -18.57
C TYR A 97 -3.02 6.04 -18.30
N CYS A 98 -3.73 5.11 -17.67
CA CYS A 98 -5.11 5.27 -17.24
C CYS A 98 -5.19 5.03 -15.73
N VAL A 99 -5.93 5.92 -15.04
CA VAL A 99 -6.16 5.83 -13.59
C VAL A 99 -7.63 5.47 -13.36
N ASP A 100 -7.89 4.27 -12.84
CA ASP A 100 -9.23 3.81 -12.49
C ASP A 100 -9.48 3.96 -10.98
N PHE A 101 -10.04 5.11 -10.60
CA PHE A 101 -10.39 5.40 -9.21
C PHE A 101 -11.48 4.47 -8.64
N SER A 102 -12.19 3.69 -9.47
CA SER A 102 -13.13 2.68 -8.97
C SER A 102 -12.42 1.55 -8.22
N ASN A 103 -11.13 1.33 -8.48
CA ASN A 103 -10.31 0.34 -7.79
C ASN A 103 -9.59 0.87 -6.55
N PHE A 104 -9.66 2.18 -6.29
CA PHE A 104 -8.84 2.85 -5.26
C PHE A 104 -8.91 2.19 -3.87
N ALA A 105 -10.12 1.83 -3.44
CA ALA A 105 -10.34 1.18 -2.14
C ALA A 105 -10.57 -0.34 -2.23
N LYS A 106 -10.50 -0.93 -3.43
CA LYS A 106 -10.77 -2.36 -3.61
C LYS A 106 -9.54 -3.17 -3.21
N ILE A 107 -9.80 -4.26 -2.49
CA ILE A 107 -8.77 -5.17 -2.00
C ILE A 107 -9.10 -6.60 -2.42
N VAL A 108 -8.06 -7.42 -2.54
CA VAL A 108 -8.17 -8.86 -2.83
C VAL A 108 -7.35 -9.67 -1.82
N PRO A 109 -7.83 -10.86 -1.42
CA PRO A 109 -7.05 -11.74 -0.55
C PRO A 109 -5.82 -12.25 -1.29
N VAL A 110 -4.70 -12.36 -0.58
CA VAL A 110 -3.43 -12.87 -1.08
C VAL A 110 -2.81 -13.83 -0.07
N THR A 111 -2.14 -14.89 -0.56
CA THR A 111 -1.41 -15.80 0.31
C THR A 111 -0.32 -15.02 1.06
N THR A 112 -0.46 -14.95 2.38
CA THR A 112 0.44 -14.20 3.25
C THR A 112 0.80 -15.08 4.44
N PRO A 113 2.08 -15.14 4.85
CA PRO A 113 2.47 -15.90 6.02
C PRO A 113 1.74 -15.44 7.29
N HIS A 114 1.69 -16.33 8.26
CA HIS A 114 1.02 -16.07 9.53
C HIS A 114 1.65 -14.92 10.34
N CYS A 115 2.95 -14.71 10.18
CA CYS A 115 3.75 -13.77 10.96
C CYS A 115 5.03 -13.33 10.20
N ALA A 116 5.69 -12.24 10.63
CA ALA A 116 6.93 -11.79 9.99
C ALA A 116 8.05 -12.83 10.11
N GLN A 117 8.20 -13.49 11.27
CA GLN A 117 9.18 -14.57 11.44
C GLN A 117 8.94 -15.75 10.49
N CYS A 118 7.67 -16.08 10.26
CA CYS A 118 7.22 -17.15 9.37
C CYS A 118 7.70 -16.87 7.93
N PHE A 119 7.53 -15.63 7.45
CA PHE A 119 8.02 -15.19 6.14
C PHE A 119 9.56 -15.30 6.01
N HIS A 120 10.30 -14.95 7.06
CA HIS A 120 11.76 -15.04 7.05
C HIS A 120 12.26 -16.50 7.08
N ASN A 121 11.56 -17.37 7.81
CA ASN A 121 11.88 -18.80 7.90
C ASN A 121 11.53 -19.56 6.61
N GLU A 122 10.42 -19.21 5.94
CA GLU A 122 10.01 -19.84 4.67
C GLU A 122 11.01 -19.61 3.52
N LYS A 123 11.78 -18.51 3.55
CA LYS A 123 12.88 -18.28 2.60
C LYS A 123 14.00 -19.33 2.71
N ALA A 124 14.06 -20.13 3.78
CA ALA A 124 14.97 -21.28 3.86
C ALA A 124 14.46 -22.53 3.10
N HIS A 125 13.17 -22.59 2.71
CA HIS A 125 12.54 -23.83 2.21
C HIS A 125 11.57 -23.66 1.02
N ASN A 126 11.90 -22.81 0.05
CA ASN A 126 11.21 -22.61 -1.24
C ASN A 126 10.20 -21.46 -1.28
N HIS A 127 10.67 -20.27 -1.65
CA HIS A 127 9.94 -19.41 -2.59
C HIS A 127 10.91 -18.37 -3.17
N GLN A 128 11.11 -18.40 -4.49
CA GLN A 128 11.70 -17.29 -5.23
C GLN A 128 10.73 -16.11 -5.20
N TYR A 129 10.67 -15.37 -4.09
CA TYR A 129 10.34 -13.95 -4.18
C TYR A 129 11.59 -13.28 -4.74
N THR A 130 11.60 -13.06 -6.05
CA THR A 130 12.62 -12.28 -6.73
C THR A 130 12.79 -10.96 -5.99
N LYS A 131 14.03 -10.63 -5.64
CA LYS A 131 14.44 -9.32 -5.10
C LYS A 131 14.34 -8.22 -6.18
N THR A 132 13.21 -8.14 -6.85
CA THR A 132 12.80 -6.97 -7.61
C THR A 132 11.65 -6.38 -6.81
N GLY A 133 11.66 -5.06 -6.58
CA GLY A 133 10.58 -4.38 -5.88
C GLY A 133 9.24 -4.84 -6.44
N ILE A 134 8.20 -4.88 -5.61
CA ILE A 134 6.88 -5.41 -5.96
C ILE A 134 6.44 -4.69 -7.24
N ASP A 135 6.66 -5.35 -8.39
CA ASP A 135 6.30 -4.81 -9.69
C ASP A 135 4.80 -4.60 -9.61
N ASN A 136 4.33 -3.35 -9.71
CA ASN A 136 2.91 -3.10 -9.81
C ASN A 136 2.46 -3.74 -11.13
N PRO A 137 1.70 -4.86 -11.10
CA PRO A 137 1.30 -5.54 -12.33
C PRO A 137 0.33 -4.68 -13.15
N GLY A 138 -0.16 -3.55 -12.62
CA GLY A 138 -0.83 -2.50 -13.39
C GLY A 138 0.06 -1.85 -14.47
N PHE A 139 1.39 -2.03 -14.43
CA PHE A 139 2.24 -1.70 -15.58
C PHE A 139 2.21 -2.77 -16.68
N GLU A 140 1.66 -3.96 -16.41
CA GLU A 140 1.31 -4.92 -17.45
C GLU A 140 0.03 -4.45 -18.16
N VAL A 141 0.03 -4.55 -19.48
CA VAL A 141 -1.05 -4.08 -20.34
C VAL A 141 -2.33 -4.85 -20.04
N ILE A 142 -3.37 -4.16 -19.57
CA ILE A 142 -4.68 -4.77 -19.28
C ILE A 142 -5.61 -4.56 -20.48
N ASP A 143 -6.28 -5.63 -20.94
CA ASP A 143 -7.28 -5.57 -22.01
C ASP A 143 -8.58 -4.93 -21.51
N ILE A 144 -8.71 -3.61 -21.67
CA ILE A 144 -9.99 -2.93 -21.54
C ILE A 144 -10.84 -3.35 -22.76
N HIS A 145 -11.77 -4.28 -22.57
CA HIS A 145 -12.77 -4.59 -23.58
C HIS A 145 -13.71 -3.39 -23.75
N ASP A 146 -13.97 -3.04 -25.01
CA ASP A 146 -14.77 -1.89 -25.44
C ASP A 146 -16.11 -1.76 -24.70
N PRO A 147 -16.57 -0.53 -24.39
CA PRO A 147 -17.93 -0.33 -23.90
C PRO A 147 -18.93 -0.72 -25.00
N ILE A 148 -19.70 -1.75 -24.71
CA ILE A 148 -20.87 -2.17 -25.48
C ILE A 148 -21.87 -1.01 -25.54
N GLY A 149 -22.26 -0.62 -26.77
CA GLY A 149 -23.58 -0.08 -27.04
C GLY A 149 -23.65 1.41 -27.36
N PHE A 150 -23.48 1.74 -28.64
CA PHE A 150 -24.11 2.91 -29.24
C PHE A 150 -25.61 2.90 -28.94
N THR A 151 -26.10 3.88 -28.19
CA THR A 151 -27.52 4.27 -28.30
C THR A 151 -27.57 5.55 -29.12
N LYS A 152 -27.94 5.40 -30.40
CA LYS A 152 -28.45 6.51 -31.21
C LYS A 152 -29.77 6.98 -30.61
N MET A 153 -29.91 8.29 -30.41
CA MET A 153 -31.14 9.01 -30.74
C MET A 153 -30.77 10.42 -31.20
#